data_AF-A0AAW8ZUE1-F1
#
_entry.id   AF-A0AAW8ZUE1-F1
#
_cell.length_a   1.000
_cell.length_b   1.000
_cell.length_c   1.000
_cell.angle_alpha   90.00
_cell.angle_beta   90.00
_cell.angle_gamma   90.00
#
_symmetry.space_group_name_H-M   'P 1'
#
loop_
_entity.id
_entity.type
_entity.pdbx_description
1 polymer ?
#
loop_
_entity_poly.entity_id
_entity_poly.type
_entity_poly.pdbx_seq_one_letter_code
_entity_poly.pdbx_strand_id
1 'polypeptide(L)'
;MRQGMQSGRYPGARKIDGLIQMPLEALAEILDPAPAPQPVAPIITPSSSRRRSAIGPRLSFVRAAGFWERVMGAIGEQELADELGEVAAKVLHELRYEEAEARSRAQRNELMR
;
A
#
# COMPACT_ATOMS: atom_id res chain seq x y z
N MET A 1 25.41 -19.98 -24.91
CA MET A 1 26.17 -18.71 -24.89
C MET A 1 27.51 -18.74 -25.65
N ARG A 2 28.36 -19.80 -25.56
CA ARG A 2 29.60 -19.88 -26.39
C ARG A 2 29.33 -19.77 -27.90
N GLN A 3 28.23 -20.38 -28.39
CA GLN A 3 27.78 -20.23 -29.78
C GLN A 3 27.47 -18.78 -30.18
N GLY A 4 26.99 -17.95 -29.25
CA GLY A 4 26.66 -16.54 -29.51
C GLY A 4 27.89 -15.65 -29.74
N MET A 5 29.03 -16.02 -29.14
CA MET A 5 30.31 -15.33 -29.38
C MET A 5 30.88 -15.67 -30.75
N GLN A 6 30.77 -16.94 -31.18
CA GLN A 6 31.20 -17.38 -32.52
C GLN A 6 30.28 -16.86 -33.63
N SER A 7 28.99 -16.65 -33.33
CA SER A 7 28.01 -16.13 -34.28
C SER A 7 27.97 -14.60 -34.38
N GLY A 8 28.84 -13.86 -33.67
CA GLY A 8 28.85 -12.40 -33.66
C GLY A 8 27.64 -11.73 -32.99
N ARG A 9 26.84 -12.49 -32.23
CA ARG A 9 25.59 -12.02 -31.62
C ARG A 9 25.81 -11.09 -30.40
N TYR A 10 27.02 -11.08 -29.84
CA TYR A 10 27.39 -10.26 -28.68
C TYR A 10 28.64 -9.41 -29.00
N PRO A 11 28.49 -8.25 -29.65
CA PRO A 11 29.59 -7.40 -30.02
C PRO A 11 30.27 -6.84 -28.78
N GLY A 12 31.60 -6.86 -28.76
CA GLY A 12 32.40 -6.31 -27.65
C GLY A 12 32.42 -7.13 -26.35
N ALA A 13 31.79 -8.31 -26.30
CA ALA A 13 31.86 -9.20 -25.14
C ALA A 13 33.28 -9.73 -24.92
N ARG A 14 33.80 -9.59 -23.69
CA ARG A 14 35.14 -10.04 -23.28
C ARG A 14 35.05 -11.00 -22.10
N LYS A 15 35.97 -11.96 -22.04
CA LYS A 15 36.07 -12.90 -20.91
C LYS A 15 37.07 -12.33 -19.90
N ILE A 16 36.60 -12.02 -18.69
CA ILE A 16 37.38 -11.46 -17.58
C ILE A 16 37.10 -12.34 -16.36
N ASP A 17 38.14 -12.88 -15.72
CA ASP A 17 38.05 -13.72 -14.51
C ASP A 17 37.05 -14.89 -14.62
N GLY A 18 37.00 -15.52 -15.79
CA GLY A 18 36.11 -16.66 -16.05
C GLY A 18 34.66 -16.28 -16.38
N LEU A 19 34.28 -15.02 -16.18
CA LEU A 19 32.96 -14.47 -16.51
C LEU A 19 33.00 -13.75 -17.87
N ILE A 20 31.88 -13.79 -18.59
CA ILE A 20 31.72 -13.02 -19.82
C ILE A 20 31.09 -11.69 -19.42
N GLN A 21 31.80 -10.59 -19.68
CA GLN A 21 31.32 -9.23 -19.48
C GLN A 21 31.06 -8.58 -20.83
N MET A 22 29.99 -7.81 -20.93
CA MET A 22 29.63 -7.05 -22.12
C MET A 22 29.31 -5.60 -21.73
N PRO A 23 29.69 -4.60 -22.54
CA PRO A 23 29.29 -3.22 -22.32
C PRO A 23 27.77 -3.09 -22.27
N LEU A 24 27.25 -2.27 -21.35
CA LEU A 24 25.80 -2.09 -21.18
C LEU A 24 25.16 -1.46 -22.41
N GLU A 25 25.89 -0.61 -23.11
CA GLU A 25 25.49 0.07 -24.34
C GLU A 25 25.23 -0.96 -25.45
N ALA A 26 26.09 -1.97 -25.56
CA ALA A 26 25.93 -3.07 -26.52
C ALA A 26 24.80 -4.03 -26.13
N LEU A 27 24.45 -4.10 -24.83
CA LEU A 27 23.33 -4.91 -24.36
C LEU A 27 21.98 -4.28 -24.73
N ALA A 28 21.91 -2.95 -24.69
CA ALA A 28 20.70 -2.18 -25.03
C ALA A 28 20.30 -2.30 -26.51
N GLU A 29 21.26 -2.53 -27.42
CA GLU A 29 20.98 -2.76 -28.85
C GLU A 29 20.41 -4.15 -29.15
N ILE A 30 20.69 -5.14 -28.29
CA ILE A 30 20.28 -6.55 -28.51
C ILE A 30 19.01 -6.89 -27.72
N LEU A 31 18.77 -6.20 -26.61
CA LEU A 31 17.57 -6.38 -25.83
C LEU A 31 16.43 -5.60 -26.47
N ASP A 32 15.43 -6.32 -26.99
CA ASP A 32 14.11 -5.72 -27.19
C ASP A 32 13.68 -5.05 -25.88
N PRO A 33 13.11 -3.83 -25.93
CA PRO A 33 12.68 -3.14 -24.73
C PRO A 33 11.75 -4.05 -23.95
N ALA A 34 12.09 -4.28 -22.68
CA ALA A 34 11.26 -5.10 -21.80
C ALA A 34 9.82 -4.57 -21.83
N PRO A 35 8.81 -5.45 -21.98
CA PRO A 35 7.43 -5.01 -22.00
C PRO A 35 7.14 -4.22 -20.72
N ALA A 36 6.43 -3.10 -20.86
CA ALA A 36 6.09 -2.24 -19.74
C ALA A 36 5.52 -3.07 -18.58
N PRO A 37 6.00 -2.89 -17.34
CA PRO A 37 5.52 -3.67 -16.22
C PRO A 37 4.01 -3.48 -16.10
N GLN A 38 3.26 -4.58 -16.20
CA GLN A 38 1.81 -4.53 -16.00
C GLN A 38 1.56 -4.17 -14.53
N PRO A 39 0.73 -3.16 -14.24
CA PRO A 39 0.40 -2.82 -12.86
C PRO A 39 -0.32 -4.02 -12.23
N VAL A 40 0.35 -4.70 -11.29
CA VAL A 40 -0.26 -5.76 -10.48
C VAL A 40 -1.14 -5.07 -9.45
N ALA A 41 -2.43 -4.92 -9.76
CA ALA A 41 -3.41 -4.51 -8.77
C ALA A 41 -3.58 -5.64 -7.74
N PRO A 42 -3.49 -5.37 -6.43
CA PRO A 42 -3.74 -6.39 -5.42
C PRO A 42 -5.18 -6.90 -5.56
N ILE A 43 -5.33 -8.20 -5.84
CA ILE A 43 -6.63 -8.86 -5.87
C ILE A 43 -7.10 -8.99 -4.42
N ILE A 44 -7.97 -8.09 -3.98
CA ILE A 44 -8.66 -8.21 -2.70
C ILE A 44 -9.73 -9.29 -2.87
N THR A 45 -9.45 -10.52 -2.44
CA THR A 45 -10.47 -11.57 -2.34
C THR A 45 -11.43 -11.22 -1.20
N PRO A 46 -12.73 -10.97 -1.47
CA PRO A 46 -13.69 -10.67 -0.43
C PRO A 46 -14.00 -11.96 0.35
N SER A 47 -13.28 -12.21 1.44
CA SER A 47 -13.66 -13.24 2.40
C SER A 47 -14.89 -12.76 3.17
N SER A 48 -16.03 -13.42 2.98
CA SER A 48 -17.30 -13.18 3.69
C SER A 48 -17.30 -13.70 5.14
N SER A 49 -16.16 -14.13 5.67
CA SER A 49 -16.12 -15.05 6.82
C SER A 49 -16.13 -14.39 8.22
N ARG A 50 -16.17 -13.07 8.33
CA ARG A 50 -16.41 -12.43 9.63
C ARG A 50 -17.29 -11.24 9.38
N ARG A 51 -18.45 -11.16 10.05
CA ARG A 51 -19.16 -9.88 10.25
C ARG A 51 -18.09 -8.88 10.69
N ARG A 52 -17.52 -8.12 9.76
CA ARG A 52 -16.63 -7.02 10.09
C ARG A 52 -17.56 -6.07 10.81
N SER A 53 -17.48 -6.05 12.14
CA SER A 53 -18.15 -5.01 12.90
C SER A 53 -17.79 -3.70 12.23
N ALA A 54 -18.78 -2.85 11.91
CA ALA A 54 -18.52 -1.58 11.22
C ALA A 54 -17.47 -0.73 11.95
N ILE A 55 -17.29 -1.00 13.25
CA ILE A 55 -16.25 -0.48 14.14
C ILE A 55 -14.83 -0.71 13.62
N GLY A 56 -14.48 -1.92 13.14
CA GLY A 56 -13.11 -2.26 12.73
C GLY A 56 -12.58 -1.36 11.60
N PRO A 57 -13.30 -1.25 10.47
CA PRO A 57 -12.96 -0.31 9.40
C PRO A 57 -12.88 1.15 9.87
N ARG A 58 -13.83 1.62 10.69
CA ARG A 58 -13.82 3.01 11.21
C ARG A 58 -12.60 3.28 12.09
N LEU A 59 -12.21 2.35 12.95
CA LEU A 59 -11.02 2.48 13.80
C LEU A 59 -9.73 2.49 12.96
N SER A 60 -9.68 1.66 11.91
CA SER A 60 -8.54 1.64 10.98
C SER A 60 -8.43 2.93 10.17
N PHE A 61 -9.57 3.52 9.80
CA PHE A 61 -9.64 4.83 9.15
C PHE A 61 -9.08 5.94 10.06
N VAL A 62 -9.57 6.07 11.30
CA VAL A 62 -9.09 7.09 12.24
C VAL A 62 -7.58 7.01 12.45
N ARG A 63 -7.03 5.78 12.56
CA ARG A 63 -5.58 5.59 12.70
C ARG A 63 -4.81 6.02 11.44
N ALA A 64 -5.32 5.68 10.26
CA ALA A 64 -4.69 6.05 9.00
C ALA A 64 -4.77 7.57 8.73
N ALA A 65 -5.89 8.20 9.12
CA ALA A 65 -6.11 9.63 8.92
C ALA A 65 -5.02 10.47 9.59
N GLY A 66 -4.65 10.17 10.84
CA GLY A 66 -3.60 10.94 11.53
C GLY A 66 -2.19 10.79 10.93
N PHE A 67 -1.92 9.76 10.14
CA PHE A 67 -0.69 9.69 9.33
C PHE A 67 -0.79 10.61 8.12
N TRP A 68 -1.89 10.51 7.37
CA TRP A 68 -2.09 11.27 6.15
C TRP A 68 -2.28 12.77 6.38
N GLU A 69 -2.91 13.17 7.47
CA GLU A 69 -2.99 14.56 7.93
C GLU A 69 -1.58 15.18 8.06
N ARG A 70 -0.66 14.47 8.73
CA ARG A 70 0.74 14.91 8.87
C ARG A 70 1.47 14.97 7.52
N VAL A 71 1.21 14.01 6.63
CA VAL A 71 1.79 14.00 5.28
C VAL A 71 1.29 15.19 4.47
N MET A 72 -0.03 15.44 4.46
CA MET A 72 -0.66 16.55 3.76
C MET A 72 -0.16 17.90 4.26
N GLY A 73 -0.08 18.09 5.58
CA GLY A 73 0.51 19.30 6.16
C GLY A 73 1.98 19.50 5.76
N ALA A 74 2.77 18.42 5.70
CA ALA A 74 4.18 18.50 5.30
C ALA A 74 4.40 18.84 3.82
N ILE A 75 3.46 18.50 2.93
CA ILE A 75 3.52 18.84 1.51
C ILE A 75 2.86 20.18 1.16
N GLY A 76 2.34 20.90 2.17
CA GLY A 76 1.70 22.21 2.02
C GLY A 76 0.20 22.15 1.73
N GLU A 77 -0.40 20.97 1.72
CA GLU A 77 -1.84 20.75 1.52
C GLU A 77 -2.61 20.87 2.85
N GLN A 78 -2.55 22.05 3.46
CA GLN A 78 -3.09 22.27 4.81
C GLN A 78 -4.62 22.11 4.88
N GLU A 79 -5.35 22.58 3.86
CA GLU A 79 -6.82 22.50 3.82
C GLU A 79 -7.30 21.04 3.80
N LEU A 80 -6.64 20.17 3.02
CA LEU A 80 -6.92 18.73 2.99
C LEU A 80 -6.54 18.03 4.30
N ALA A 81 -5.44 18.46 4.92
CA ALA A 81 -5.04 17.94 6.24
C ALA A 81 -6.11 18.25 7.29
N ASP A 82 -6.57 19.50 7.32
CA ASP A 82 -7.59 19.97 8.27
C ASP A 82 -8.93 19.24 8.04
N GLU A 83 -9.38 19.11 6.79
CA GLU A 83 -10.61 18.37 6.46
C GLU A 83 -10.51 16.91 6.91
N LEU A 84 -9.39 16.24 6.62
CA LEU A 84 -9.17 14.86 7.04
C LEU A 84 -9.16 14.71 8.56
N GLY A 85 -8.54 15.65 9.27
CA GLY A 85 -8.54 15.73 10.72
C GLY A 85 -9.95 15.87 11.30
N GLU A 86 -10.77 16.75 10.73
CA GLU A 86 -12.17 16.94 11.13
C GLU A 86 -13.00 15.67 10.93
N VAL A 87 -12.88 15.02 9.77
CA VAL A 87 -13.61 13.79 9.47
C VAL A 87 -13.20 12.67 10.44
N ALA A 88 -11.90 12.53 10.70
CA ALA A 88 -11.39 11.55 11.66
C ALA A 88 -11.90 11.81 13.08
N ALA A 89 -11.95 13.09 13.50
CA ALA A 89 -12.47 13.48 14.81
C ALA A 89 -13.96 13.15 14.95
N LYS A 90 -14.78 13.40 13.92
CA LYS A 90 -16.20 13.05 13.89
C LYS A 90 -16.41 11.54 14.04
N VAL A 91 -15.69 10.73 13.25
CA VAL A 91 -15.78 9.25 13.32
C VAL A 91 -15.34 8.74 14.70
N LEU A 92 -14.29 9.30 15.29
CA LEU A 92 -13.86 8.92 16.63
C LEU A 92 -14.91 9.28 17.70
N HIS A 93 -15.59 10.41 17.56
CA HIS A 93 -16.65 10.81 18.47
C HIS A 93 -17.85 9.85 18.40
N GLU A 94 -18.29 9.49 17.21
CA GLU A 94 -19.36 8.51 17.00
C GLU A 94 -19.03 7.16 17.66
N LEU A 95 -17.81 6.65 17.46
CA LEU A 95 -17.37 5.40 18.08
C LEU A 95 -17.38 5.44 19.61
N ARG A 96 -16.96 6.57 20.20
CA ARG A 96 -17.01 6.77 21.66
C ARG A 96 -18.44 6.82 22.18
N TYR A 97 -19.33 7.46 21.44
CA TYR A 97 -20.75 7.51 21.78
C TYR A 97 -21.39 6.12 21.73
N GLU A 98 -21.17 5.36 20.65
CA GLU A 98 -21.62 3.97 20.51
C GLU A 98 -21.12 3.08 21.67
N GLU A 99 -19.85 3.24 22.07
CA GLU A 99 -19.27 2.50 23.19
C GLU A 99 -19.92 2.89 24.53
N ALA A 100 -20.10 4.19 24.79
CA ALA A 100 -20.73 4.67 26.01
C ALA A 100 -22.18 4.20 26.13
N GLU A 101 -22.93 4.23 25.02
CA GLU A 101 -24.29 3.73 24.95
C GLU A 101 -24.35 2.22 25.21
N ALA A 102 -23.46 1.44 24.61
CA ALA A 102 -23.37 0.00 24.84
C ALA A 102 -23.10 -0.34 26.32
N ARG A 103 -22.18 0.40 26.96
CA ARG A 103 -21.88 0.25 28.39
C ARG A 103 -23.08 0.60 29.28
N SER A 104 -23.77 1.70 28.98
CA SER A 104 -24.97 2.13 29.72
C SER A 104 -26.09 1.09 29.62
N ARG A 105 -26.35 0.56 28.41
CA ARG A 105 -27.34 -0.50 28.20
C ARG A 105 -26.98 -1.77 28.96
N ALA A 106 -25.70 -2.17 28.97
CA ALA A 106 -25.25 -3.34 29.72
C ALA A 106 -25.50 -3.18 31.23
N GLN A 107 -25.14 -2.03 31.81
CA GLN A 107 -25.38 -1.73 33.22
C GLN A 107 -26.88 -1.72 33.58
N ARG A 108 -27.72 -1.13 32.72
CA ARG A 108 -29.18 -1.16 32.93
C ARG A 108 -29.72 -2.58 32.93
N ASN A 109 -29.26 -3.44 32.03
CA ASN A 109 -29.70 -4.83 31.96
C ASN A 109 -29.24 -5.64 33.18
N GLU A 110 -28.06 -5.35 33.74
CA GLU A 110 -27.58 -5.95 34.99
C GLU A 110 -28.44 -5.53 36.19
N LEU A 111 -28.85 -4.26 36.27
CA LEU A 111 -29.72 -3.76 37.34
C LEU A 111 -31.17 -4.26 37.27
N MET A 112 -31.64 -4.68 36.07
CA MET A 112 -32.97 -5.24 35.87
C MET A 112 -33.04 -6.76 36.07
N ARG A 113 -31.91 -7.40 36.36
CA ARG A 113 -31.80 -8.85 36.55
C ARG A 113 -31.78 -9.21 38.03
#